data_AF-A0A4Q7YVZ9-F1
#
_entry.id   AF-A0A4Q7YVZ9-F1
#
_cell.length_a   1.000
_cell.length_b   1.000
_cell.length_c   1.000
_cell.angle_alpha   90.00
_cell.angle_beta   90.00
_cell.angle_gamma   90.00
#
_symmetry.space_group_name_H-M   'P 1'
#
loop_
_entity.id
_entity.type
_entity.pdbx_description
1 polymer ?
#
loop_
_entity_poly.entity_id
_entity_poly.type
_entity_poly.pdbx_seq_one_letter_code
_entity_poly.pdbx_strand_id
1 'polypeptide(L)' 'MTEFESKVLGDLRVLKSQMDNLLGVGQPGRLIHLEERVERHERSVQRVKGFTTAVGALVTLAHIAIDYFRR' A
#
# COMPACT_ATOMS: atom_id res chain seq x y z
N MET A 1 37.08 -2.61 27.21
CA MET A 1 36.26 -2.32 26.02
C MET A 1 36.99 -1.27 25.22
N THR A 2 37.24 -1.52 23.94
CA THR A 2 37.95 -0.58 23.07
C THR A 2 37.05 0.59 22.67
N GLU A 3 37.63 1.72 22.23
CA GLU A 3 36.86 2.87 21.73
C GLU A 3 35.96 2.47 20.56
N PHE A 4 36.50 1.64 19.65
CA PHE A 4 35.75 1.06 18.54
C PHE A 4 34.53 0.25 19.02
N GLU A 5 34.72 -0.68 19.95
CA GLU A 5 33.61 -1.48 20.51
C GLU A 5 32.54 -0.60 21.14
N SER A 6 32.93 0.46 21.86
CA SER A 6 31.99 1.38 22.49
C SER A 6 31.14 2.13 21.47
N LYS A 7 31.74 2.56 20.36
CA LYS A 7 31.05 3.25 19.27
C LYS A 7 30.08 2.33 18.55
N VAL A 8 30.52 1.13 18.19
CA VAL A 8 29.69 0.11 17.51
C VAL A 8 28.48 -0.27 18.37
N LEU A 9 28.67 -0.45 19.68
CA LEU A 9 27.57 -0.74 20.60
C LEU A 9 26.59 0.44 20.71
N GLY A 10 27.09 1.68 20.65
CA GLY A 10 26.24 2.88 20.58
C GLY A 10 25.36 2.87 19.34
N ASP A 11 25.97 2.66 18.17
CA ASP A 11 25.26 2.64 16.88
C ASP A 11 24.23 1.51 16.80
N LEU A 12 24.58 0.30 17.27
CA LEU A 12 23.64 -0.83 17.30
C LEU A 12 22.45 -0.57 18.23
N ARG A 13 22.65 0.12 19.35
CA ARG A 13 21.54 0.48 20.25
C ARG A 13 20.57 1.45 19.58
N VAL A 14 21.09 2.44 18.86
CA VAL A 14 20.27 3.38 18.09
C VAL A 14 19.50 2.63 17.01
N LEU A 15 20.17 1.77 16.24
CA LEU A 15 19.53 0.97 15.21
C LEU A 15 18.42 0.09 15.78
N LYS A 16 18.70 -0.62 16.89
CA LYS A 16 17.70 -1.45 17.56
C LYS A 16 16.49 -0.63 17.99
N SER A 17 16.70 0.55 18.59
CA SER A 17 15.60 1.43 18.98
C SER A 17 14.74 1.89 17.79
N GLN A 18 15.36 2.14 16.63
CA GLN A 18 14.64 2.50 15.42
C GLN A 18 13.84 1.31 14.86
N MET A 19 14.44 0.12 14.86
CA MET A 19 13.76 -1.10 14.43
C MET A 19 12.58 -1.46 15.35
N ASP A 20 12.75 -1.33 16.66
CA ASP A 20 11.69 -1.56 17.65
C ASP A 20 10.50 -0.63 17.40
N ASN A 21 10.72 0.61 16.94
CA ASN A 21 9.66 1.55 16.57
C ASN A 21 8.98 1.18 15.23
N LEU A 22 9.76 0.75 14.23
CA LEU A 22 9.23 0.37 12.92
C LEU A 22 8.41 -0.91 12.96
N LEU A 23 8.94 -1.95 13.61
CA LEU A 23 8.33 -3.27 13.69
C LEU A 23 7.33 -3.36 14.84
N GLY A 24 7.58 -2.62 15.92
CA GLY A 24 6.81 -2.70 17.15
C GLY A 24 7.31 -3.83 18.05
N VAL A 25 7.12 -3.67 19.36
CA VAL A 25 7.50 -4.67 20.36
C VAL A 25 6.26 -5.03 21.18
N GLY A 26 5.64 -6.15 20.85
CA GLY A 26 4.39 -6.60 21.48
C GLY A 26 3.14 -5.80 21.07
N GLN A 27 3.29 -4.75 20.26
CA GLN A 27 2.22 -3.99 19.62
C GLN A 27 2.63 -3.65 18.18
N PRO A 28 1.68 -3.38 17.27
CA PRO A 28 2.00 -3.04 15.88
C PRO A 28 2.88 -1.81 15.77
N GLY A 29 3.99 -1.93 15.03
CA GLY A 29 4.86 -0.81 14.71
C GLY A 29 4.33 0.05 13.55
N ARG A 30 5.07 1.10 13.23
CA ARG A 30 4.71 2.05 12.15
C ARG A 30 4.57 1.38 10.78
N LEU A 31 5.32 0.31 10.52
CA LEU A 31 5.27 -0.42 9.27
C LEU A 31 3.91 -1.12 9.08
N ILE A 32 3.39 -1.76 10.11
CA ILE A 32 2.09 -2.46 10.06
C ILE A 32 0.96 -1.47 9.79
N HIS A 33 0.98 -0.30 10.43
CA HIS A 33 0.01 0.76 10.14
C HIS A 33 0.08 1.28 8.71
N LEU A 34 1.26 1.30 8.11
CA LEU A 34 1.46 1.64 6.70
C LEU A 34 0.87 0.57 5.80
N GLU A 35 1.16 -0.70 6.06
CA GLU A 35 0.62 -1.84 5.33
C GLU A 35 -0.91 -1.85 5.37
N GLU A 36 -1.54 -1.69 6.54
CA GLU A 36 -3.00 -1.60 6.67
C GLU A 36 -3.61 -0.44 5.88
N ARG A 37 -2.90 0.68 5.78
CA ARG A 37 -3.36 1.85 5.02
C ARG A 37 -3.22 1.62 3.51
N VAL A 38 -2.13 0.98 3.09
CA VAL A 38 -1.92 0.59 1.69
C VAL A 38 -2.97 -0.43 1.28
N GLU A 39 -3.21 -1.46 2.08
CA GLU A 39 -4.22 -2.49 1.79
C GLU A 39 -5.64 -1.89 1.65
N ARG A 40 -6.01 -0.95 2.55
CA ARG A 40 -7.27 -0.21 2.43
C ARG A 40 -7.33 0.59 1.13
N HIS A 41 -6.22 1.22 0.74
CA HIS A 41 -6.15 2.00 -0.50
C HIS A 41 -6.27 1.10 -1.74
N GLU A 42 -5.57 -0.03 -1.77
CA GLU A 42 -5.63 -1.00 -2.86
C GLU A 42 -7.06 -1.54 -3.07
N ARG A 43 -7.74 -1.93 -1.99
CA ARG A 43 -9.14 -2.37 -2.07
C ARG A 43 -10.06 -1.27 -2.60
N SER A 44 -9.81 -0.02 -2.25
CA SER A 44 -10.59 1.11 -2.77
C SER A 44 -10.35 1.32 -4.26
N VAL A 45 -9.08 1.35 -4.68
CA VAL A 45 -8.69 1.50 -6.09
C VAL A 45 -9.23 0.35 -6.93
N GLN A 46 -9.17 -0.88 -6.42
CA GLN A 46 -9.69 -2.05 -7.13
C GLN A 46 -11.21 -1.96 -7.38
N ARG A 47 -11.98 -1.51 -6.38
CA ARG A 47 -13.44 -1.30 -6.54
C ARG A 47 -13.74 -0.22 -7.58
N VAL A 48 -13.03 0.91 -7.51
CA VAL A 48 -13.18 2.00 -8.49
C VAL A 48 -12.85 1.51 -9.90
N LYS A 49 -11.76 0.76 -10.07
CA LYS A 49 -11.38 0.17 -11.36
C LYS A 49 -12.48 -0.74 -11.90
N GLY A 50 -13.01 -1.64 -11.07
CA GLY A 50 -14.11 -2.53 -11.48
C GLY A 50 -15.35 -1.77 -11.94
N PHE A 51 -15.74 -0.72 -11.20
CA PHE A 51 -16.87 0.12 -11.58
C PHE A 51 -16.63 0.87 -12.89
N THR A 52 -15.48 1.53 -13.03
CA THR A 52 -15.12 2.26 -14.26
C THR A 52 -15.07 1.33 -15.46
N THR A 53 -14.55 0.12 -15.31
CA THR A 53 -14.55 -0.90 -16.39
C THR A 53 -15.97 -1.30 -16.77
N ALA A 54 -16.86 -1.56 -15.80
CA ALA A 54 -18.24 -1.91 -16.09
C ALA A 54 -18.99 -0.79 -16.81
N VAL A 55 -18.86 0.46 -16.35
CA VAL A 55 -19.46 1.63 -16.99
C VAL A 55 -18.92 1.81 -18.40
N GLY A 56 -17.59 1.72 -18.57
CA GLY A 56 -16.95 1.79 -19.88
C GLY A 56 -17.50 0.74 -20.85
N ALA A 57 -17.64 -0.51 -20.39
CA ALA A 57 -18.20 -1.59 -21.20
C ALA A 57 -19.65 -1.30 -21.63
N LEU A 58 -20.50 -0.80 -20.72
CA LEU A 58 -21.88 -0.41 -21.04
C LEU A 58 -21.92 0.71 -22.09
N VAL A 59 -21.07 1.73 -21.93
CA VAL A 59 -20.97 2.84 -22.90
C VAL A 59 -20.52 2.33 -24.27
N THR A 60 -19.54 1.41 -24.32
CA THR A 60 -19.09 0.79 -25.58
C THR A 60 -20.20 -0.02 -26.24
N LEU A 61 -20.95 -0.83 -25.48
CA LEU A 61 -22.08 -1.59 -26.01
C LEU A 61 -23.19 -0.67 -26.55
N ALA A 62 -23.47 0.43 -25.88
CA ALA A 62 -24.43 1.42 -26.36
C ALA A 62 -24.01 2.02 -27.70
N HIS A 63 -22.73 2.35 -27.88
CA HIS A 63 -22.20 2.85 -29.16
C HIS A 63 -22.35 1.79 -30.26
N ILE A 64 -21.98 0.54 -29.99
CA ILE A 64 -22.12 -0.56 -30.96
C ILE A 64 -23.59 -0.73 -31.38
N ALA A 65 -24.53 -0.67 -30.44
CA ALA A 65 -25.95 -0.78 -30.74
C ALA A 65 -26.44 0.38 -31.61
N ILE A 66 -26.07 1.62 -31.28
CA ILE A 66 -26.43 2.81 -32.08
C ILE A 66 -25.87 2.69 -33.50
N ASP A 67 -24.60 2.32 -33.64
CA ASP A 67 -23.97 2.14 -34.96
C ASP A 67 -24.61 1.01 -35.77
N TYR A 68 -25.08 -0.05 -35.11
CA TYR A 68 -25.80 -1.14 -35.75
C TYR A 68 -27.17 -0.69 -36.27
N PHE A 69 -27.96 0.04 -35.48
CA PHE A 69 -29.29 0.53 -35.90
C PHE A 69 -29.23 1.70 -36.89
N ARG A 70 -28.08 2.37 -37.00
CA ARG A 70 -27.85 3.48 -37.94
C ARG A 70 -27.37 3.01 -39.32
N ARG A 71 -26.88 1.76 -39.44
CA ARG A 71 -26.56 1.11 -40.71
C ARG A 71 -27.77 0.38 -41.29
#